data_AF-V2XWM9-F1
#
_entry.id   AF-V2XWM9-F1
#
_cell.length_a   1.000
_cell.length_b   1.000
_cell.length_c   1.000
_cell.angle_alpha   90.00
_cell.angle_beta   90.00
_cell.angle_gamma   90.00
#
_symmetry.space_group_name_H-M   'P 1'
#
loop_
_entity.id
_entity.type
_entity.pdbx_description
1 polymer ?
#
loop_
_entity_poly.entity_id
_entity_poly.type
_entity_poly.pdbx_seq_one_letter_code
_entity_poly.pdbx_strand_id
1 'polypeptide(L)'
;MNSDVFSAMFTLPQGNCVPEGSSDTNPIRLDGVSALDFQRFAELLYPTHIIFPGQTYHNRTLTKDEWILILRLATNKAIVELGKLIEGIERILLSKEFSIQPWLWGGCLRLIVRPKRLTLEEASKIGFEDSIRLFRLREDFHRRPQIPAHDWEEEFG
;
A
#
# COMPACT_ATOMS: atom_id res chain seq x y z
N MET A 1 3.53 -8.15 -10.94
CA MET A 1 4.16 -7.60 -9.73
C MET A 1 5.66 -7.60 -9.96
N ASN A 2 6.34 -6.45 -10.00
CA ASN A 2 7.80 -6.34 -9.94
C ASN A 2 8.14 -5.81 -8.55
N SER A 3 8.91 -6.57 -7.78
CA SER A 3 9.34 -6.17 -6.44
C SER A 3 10.80 -5.72 -6.51
N ASP A 4 11.05 -4.48 -6.12
CA ASP A 4 12.40 -3.88 -6.17
C ASP A 4 13.36 -4.52 -5.18
N VAL A 5 12.86 -5.13 -4.10
CA VAL A 5 13.68 -5.89 -3.14
C VAL A 5 14.21 -7.16 -3.78
N PHE A 6 13.34 -7.93 -4.43
CA PHE A 6 13.77 -9.09 -5.20
C PHE A 6 14.63 -8.68 -6.39
N SER A 7 14.29 -7.59 -7.08
CA SER A 7 15.11 -7.07 -8.18
C SER A 7 16.51 -6.69 -7.70
N ALA A 8 16.64 -5.96 -6.59
CA ALA A 8 17.91 -5.54 -6.01
C ALA A 8 18.75 -6.72 -5.50
N MET A 9 18.09 -7.78 -4.99
CA MET A 9 18.76 -9.02 -4.59
C MET A 9 19.49 -9.70 -5.77
N PHE A 10 18.96 -9.55 -6.99
CA PHE A 10 19.53 -10.11 -8.22
C PHE A 10 20.37 -9.11 -9.05
N THR A 11 20.28 -7.80 -8.80
CA THR A 11 20.99 -6.78 -9.59
C THR A 11 22.15 -6.09 -8.87
N LEU A 12 22.25 -6.19 -7.54
CA LEU A 12 23.38 -5.62 -6.80
C LEU A 12 24.58 -6.58 -6.80
N PRO A 13 25.82 -6.09 -7.02
CA PRO A 13 27.01 -6.91 -6.90
C PRO A 13 27.16 -7.34 -5.44
N GLN A 14 26.90 -8.61 -5.19
CA GLN A 14 27.15 -9.22 -3.89
C GLN A 14 28.68 -9.28 -3.75
N GLY A 15 29.22 -8.80 -2.62
CA GLY A 15 30.68 -8.71 -2.41
C GLY A 15 31.37 -10.09 -2.44
N ASN A 16 32.56 -10.22 -1.82
CA ASN A 16 33.30 -11.50 -1.79
C ASN A 16 32.61 -12.66 -1.01
N CYS A 17 31.33 -12.54 -0.67
CA CYS A 17 30.55 -13.56 0.03
C CYS A 17 29.55 -14.21 -0.93
N VAL A 18 29.34 -15.53 -0.77
CA VAL A 18 28.37 -16.27 -1.59
C VAL A 18 26.95 -15.75 -1.32
N PRO A 19 26.19 -15.40 -2.36
CA PRO A 19 24.83 -14.91 -2.23
C PRO A 19 23.86 -15.80 -1.45
N GLU A 20 23.08 -15.25 -0.52
CA GLU A 20 21.94 -15.98 0.03
C GLU A 20 20.95 -16.34 -1.08
N GLY A 21 20.46 -17.57 -1.07
CA GLY A 21 19.64 -18.12 -2.15
C GLY A 21 20.43 -18.68 -3.34
N SER A 22 21.77 -18.80 -3.24
CA SER A 22 22.61 -19.34 -4.32
C SER A 22 22.50 -20.86 -4.51
N SER A 23 22.15 -21.60 -3.45
CA SER A 23 22.08 -23.07 -3.44
C SER A 23 21.17 -23.58 -2.32
N ASP A 24 20.78 -24.85 -2.38
CA ASP A 24 20.00 -25.50 -1.31
C ASP A 24 20.72 -25.48 0.05
N THR A 25 22.05 -25.46 0.02
CA THR A 25 22.92 -25.35 1.21
C THR A 25 23.11 -23.92 1.70
N ASN A 26 22.67 -22.91 0.94
CA ASN A 26 22.71 -21.50 1.28
C ASN A 26 21.39 -20.80 0.87
N PRO A 27 20.24 -21.19 1.46
CA PRO A 27 18.93 -20.69 1.04
C PRO A 27 18.67 -19.26 1.56
N ILE A 28 17.69 -18.59 0.97
CA ILE A 28 17.12 -17.36 1.55
C ILE A 28 16.35 -17.76 2.81
N ARG A 29 16.82 -17.33 3.97
CA ARG A 29 16.18 -17.66 5.25
C ARG A 29 15.10 -16.62 5.56
N LEU A 30 13.86 -17.08 5.66
CA LEU A 30 12.72 -16.24 6.03
C LEU A 30 12.40 -16.46 7.51
N ASP A 31 13.08 -15.71 8.38
CA ASP A 31 12.88 -15.83 9.82
C ASP A 31 11.46 -15.38 10.22
N GLY A 32 10.80 -16.18 11.06
CA GLY A 32 9.44 -15.91 11.53
C GLY A 32 8.31 -16.28 10.58
N VAL A 33 8.60 -16.94 9.44
CA VAL A 33 7.60 -17.43 8.49
C VAL A 33 7.59 -18.95 8.50
N SER A 34 6.42 -19.56 8.72
CA SER A 34 6.30 -21.02 8.61
C SER A 34 6.35 -21.44 7.15
N ALA A 35 6.99 -22.59 6.87
CA ALA A 35 7.07 -23.13 5.52
C ALA A 35 5.68 -23.35 4.91
N LEU A 36 4.71 -23.76 5.74
CA LEU A 36 3.33 -24.00 5.30
C LEU A 36 2.60 -22.70 4.94
N ASP A 37 2.79 -21.63 5.71
CA ASP A 37 2.16 -20.34 5.43
C ASP A 37 2.78 -19.70 4.19
N PHE A 38 4.10 -19.80 4.03
CA PHE A 38 4.79 -19.35 2.84
C PHE A 38 4.33 -20.14 1.60
N GLN A 39 4.18 -21.46 1.73
CA GLN A 39 3.66 -22.32 0.67
C GLN A 39 2.26 -21.89 0.24
N ARG A 40 1.32 -21.70 1.17
CA ARG A 40 -0.05 -21.26 0.86
C ARG A 40 -0.10 -19.90 0.19
N PHE A 41 0.75 -18.98 0.64
CA PHE A 41 0.88 -17.66 0.04
C PHE A 41 1.48 -17.72 -1.38
N ALA A 42 2.50 -18.56 -1.58
CA ALA A 42 3.10 -18.78 -2.89
C ALA A 42 2.14 -19.47 -3.86
N GLU A 43 1.39 -20.48 -3.42
CA GLU A 43 0.34 -21.18 -4.19
C GLU A 43 -0.78 -20.24 -4.62
N LEU A 44 -1.09 -19.24 -3.81
CA LEU A 44 -2.10 -18.23 -4.12
C LEU A 44 -1.61 -17.18 -5.12
N LEU A 45 -0.35 -16.74 -5.00
CA LEU A 45 0.24 -15.72 -5.87
C LEU A 45 0.69 -16.27 -7.22
N TYR A 46 1.17 -17.50 -7.21
CA TYR A 46 1.58 -18.26 -8.37
C TYR A 46 0.81 -19.58 -8.30
N PRO A 47 -0.37 -19.68 -8.93
CA PRO A 47 -1.02 -20.95 -9.13
C PRO A 47 -0.08 -21.79 -10.00
N THR A 48 0.81 -22.55 -9.37
CA THR A 48 1.84 -23.27 -10.08
C THR A 48 1.15 -24.39 -10.84
N HIS A 49 1.19 -24.30 -12.16
CA HIS A 49 0.99 -25.43 -13.06
C HIS A 49 2.14 -26.43 -12.85
N ILE A 50 2.23 -27.03 -11.67
CA ILE A 50 3.08 -28.21 -11.46
C ILE A 50 2.19 -29.39 -11.81
N ILE A 51 2.37 -29.83 -13.05
CA ILE A 51 1.95 -31.13 -13.53
C ILE A 51 2.70 -32.16 -12.69
N PHE A 52 2.13 -32.59 -11.56
CA PHE A 52 2.41 -33.94 -11.07
C PHE A 52 1.77 -34.90 -12.07
N PRO A 53 2.46 -35.94 -12.54
CA PRO A 53 1.81 -36.98 -13.33
C PRO A 53 0.75 -37.65 -12.42
N GLY A 54 -0.51 -37.26 -12.61
CA GLY A 54 -1.67 -37.77 -11.87
C GLY A 54 -2.41 -36.78 -10.95
N GLN A 55 -1.92 -35.54 -10.73
CA GLN A 55 -2.62 -34.54 -9.91
C GLN A 55 -2.66 -33.18 -10.62
N THR A 56 -3.67 -33.00 -11.46
CA THR A 56 -4.02 -31.70 -12.00
C THR A 56 -4.85 -30.93 -10.97
N TYR A 57 -4.25 -29.94 -10.30
CA TYR A 57 -4.97 -28.93 -9.52
C TYR A 57 -5.78 -27.95 -10.41
N HIS A 58 -6.12 -28.34 -11.63
CA HIS A 58 -6.92 -27.51 -12.56
C HIS A 58 -8.42 -27.54 -12.25
N ASN A 59 -8.84 -28.07 -11.10
CA ASN A 59 -10.25 -28.22 -10.80
C ASN A 59 -10.61 -28.01 -9.33
N ARG A 60 -9.90 -27.14 -8.61
CA ARG A 60 -10.44 -26.63 -7.34
C ARG A 60 -11.24 -25.37 -7.64
N THR A 61 -12.55 -25.54 -7.78
CA THR A 61 -13.49 -24.42 -7.76
C THR A 61 -13.40 -23.78 -6.39
N LEU A 62 -12.77 -22.61 -6.33
CA LEU A 62 -12.75 -21.79 -5.12
C LEU A 62 -14.18 -21.36 -4.80
N THR A 63 -14.54 -21.44 -3.53
CA THR A 63 -15.81 -20.93 -3.04
C THR A 63 -15.86 -19.40 -3.16
N LYS A 64 -17.07 -18.85 -3.18
CA LYS A 64 -17.28 -17.39 -3.17
C LYS A 64 -16.53 -16.73 -1.99
N ASP A 65 -16.53 -17.36 -0.82
CA ASP A 65 -15.91 -16.82 0.38
C ASP A 65 -14.38 -16.83 0.30
N GLU A 66 -13.79 -17.85 -0.31
CA GLU A 66 -12.34 -17.89 -0.59
C GLU A 66 -11.94 -16.77 -1.56
N TRP A 67 -12.72 -16.53 -2.62
CA TRP A 67 -12.48 -15.40 -3.53
C TRP A 67 -12.62 -14.04 -2.85
N ILE A 68 -13.62 -13.87 -1.97
CA ILE A 68 -13.79 -12.65 -1.17
C ILE A 68 -12.57 -12.45 -0.25
N LEU A 69 -12.07 -13.51 0.38
CA LEU A 69 -10.90 -13.44 1.25
C LEU A 69 -9.66 -13.02 0.46
N ILE A 70 -9.43 -13.62 -0.70
CA ILE A 70 -8.30 -13.30 -1.58
C ILE A 70 -8.36 -11.84 -2.02
N LEU A 71 -9.52 -11.37 -2.48
CA LEU A 71 -9.72 -9.99 -2.89
C LEU A 71 -9.43 -9.03 -1.73
N ARG A 72 -9.99 -9.29 -0.53
CA ARG A 72 -9.74 -8.48 0.66
C ARG A 72 -8.26 -8.40 1.02
N LEU A 73 -7.56 -9.53 0.99
CA LEU A 73 -6.12 -9.58 1.30
C LEU A 73 -5.28 -8.84 0.26
N ALA A 74 -5.57 -9.03 -1.02
CA ALA A 74 -4.88 -8.33 -2.11
C ALA A 74 -5.10 -6.82 -2.03
N THR A 75 -6.34 -6.37 -1.82
CA THR A 75 -6.68 -4.96 -1.66
C THR A 75 -6.01 -4.36 -0.43
N ASN A 76 -6.08 -5.01 0.73
CA ASN A 76 -5.42 -4.52 1.94
C ASN A 76 -3.91 -4.41 1.76
N LYS A 77 -3.29 -5.40 1.13
CA LYS A 77 -1.85 -5.36 0.85
C LYS A 77 -1.49 -4.22 -0.11
N ALA A 78 -2.27 -4.02 -1.17
CA ALA A 78 -2.07 -2.90 -2.08
C ALA A 78 -2.22 -1.55 -1.38
N ILE A 79 -3.23 -1.37 -0.52
CA ILE A 79 -3.42 -0.16 0.29
C ILE A 79 -2.26 0.07 1.28
N VAL A 80 -1.72 -0.98 1.87
CA VAL A 80 -0.58 -0.81 2.79
C VAL A 80 0.68 -0.45 2.03
N GLU A 81 1.00 -1.16 0.95
CA GLU A 81 2.25 -0.92 0.21
C GLU A 81 2.21 0.39 -0.59
N LEU A 82 1.13 0.67 -1.31
CA LEU A 82 1.00 1.94 -2.05
C LEU A 82 0.96 3.13 -1.11
N GLY A 83 0.37 2.98 0.08
CA GLY A 83 0.30 4.02 1.11
C GLY A 83 1.65 4.45 1.67
N LYS A 84 2.70 3.64 1.49
CA LYS A 84 4.09 3.99 1.83
C LYS A 84 4.79 4.79 0.73
N LEU A 85 4.34 4.65 -0.52
CA LEU A 85 4.95 5.26 -1.69
C LEU A 85 4.35 6.63 -2.04
N ILE A 86 3.08 6.85 -1.67
CA ILE A 86 2.34 8.06 -2.03
C ILE A 86 2.28 9.07 -0.88
N GLU A 87 2.46 10.34 -1.22
CA GLU A 87 2.44 11.46 -0.27
C GLU A 87 1.71 12.69 -0.84
N GLY A 88 1.47 13.66 0.04
CA GLY A 88 0.90 14.96 -0.34
C GLY A 88 -0.41 14.85 -1.11
N ILE A 89 -0.43 15.41 -2.31
CA ILE A 89 -1.64 15.56 -3.12
C ILE A 89 -2.01 14.28 -3.84
N GLU A 90 -1.02 13.53 -4.32
CA GLU A 90 -1.26 12.23 -4.96
C GLU A 90 -2.02 11.30 -4.00
N ARG A 91 -1.64 11.31 -2.72
CA ARG A 91 -2.35 10.57 -1.67
C ARG A 91 -3.81 11.00 -1.50
N ILE A 92 -4.10 12.30 -1.60
CA ILE A 92 -5.47 12.83 -1.53
C ILE A 92 -6.27 12.41 -2.76
N LEU A 93 -5.71 12.54 -3.97
CA LEU A 93 -6.39 12.14 -5.20
C LEU A 93 -6.74 10.65 -5.20
N LEU A 94 -5.76 9.79 -4.91
CA LEU A 94 -5.97 8.34 -4.85
C LEU A 94 -6.92 7.95 -3.71
N SER A 95 -6.90 8.68 -2.58
CA SER A 95 -7.86 8.42 -1.50
C SER A 95 -9.30 8.73 -1.92
N LYS A 96 -9.54 9.77 -2.73
CA LYS A 96 -10.87 10.09 -3.25
C LYS A 96 -11.30 9.07 -4.31
N GLU A 97 -10.39 8.71 -5.22
CA GLU A 97 -10.64 7.72 -6.27
C GLU A 97 -11.00 6.34 -5.70
N PHE A 98 -10.26 5.88 -4.69
CA PHE A 98 -10.46 4.55 -4.09
C PHE A 98 -11.26 4.58 -2.78
N SER A 99 -11.77 5.73 -2.36
CA SER A 99 -12.52 5.91 -1.10
C SER A 99 -11.76 5.43 0.17
N ILE A 100 -10.44 5.69 0.22
CA ILE A 100 -9.57 5.27 1.33
C ILE A 100 -9.42 6.41 2.35
N GLN A 101 -10.34 6.49 3.31
CA GLN A 101 -10.39 7.57 4.30
C GLN A 101 -9.09 7.82 5.08
N PRO A 102 -8.35 6.79 5.56
CA PRO A 102 -7.09 7.03 6.28
C PRO A 102 -6.02 7.73 5.43
N TRP A 103 -6.06 7.55 4.10
CA TRP A 103 -5.14 8.23 3.20
C TRP A 103 -5.52 9.69 2.99
N LEU A 104 -6.82 9.98 2.86
CA LEU A 104 -7.34 11.34 2.74
C LEU A 104 -6.90 12.16 3.95
N TRP A 105 -7.16 11.63 5.15
CA TRP A 105 -6.79 12.26 6.41
C TRP A 105 -5.29 12.53 6.50
N GLY A 106 -4.47 11.50 6.29
CA GLY A 106 -3.02 11.64 6.35
C GLY A 106 -2.43 12.53 5.26
N GLY A 107 -3.14 12.70 4.14
CA GLY A 107 -2.78 13.66 3.08
C GLY A 107 -3.10 15.09 3.50
N CYS A 108 -4.33 15.35 3.92
CA CYS A 108 -4.80 16.67 4.35
C CYS A 108 -3.97 17.20 5.52
N LEU A 109 -3.74 16.40 6.56
CA LEU A 109 -2.95 16.80 7.73
C LEU A 109 -1.54 17.22 7.34
N ARG A 110 -0.89 16.50 6.41
CA ARG A 110 0.43 16.88 5.90
C ARG A 110 0.41 18.21 5.14
N LEU A 111 -0.63 18.48 4.37
CA LEU A 111 -0.79 19.77 3.69
C LEU A 111 -1.07 20.93 4.65
N ILE A 112 -1.71 20.66 5.79
CA ILE A 112 -1.95 21.64 6.85
C ILE A 112 -0.67 21.97 7.61
N VAL A 113 0.10 20.95 7.99
CA VAL A 113 1.30 21.12 8.84
C VAL A 113 2.52 21.62 8.04
N ARG A 114 2.63 21.30 6.74
CA ARG A 114 3.82 21.68 5.95
C ARG A 114 4.00 23.21 5.90
N PRO A 115 5.21 23.80 5.91
CA PRO A 115 5.38 25.26 5.83
C PRO A 115 4.90 25.88 4.51
N LYS A 116 4.98 25.12 3.42
CA LYS A 116 4.65 25.57 2.06
C LYS A 116 3.14 25.69 1.86
N ARG A 117 2.69 26.83 1.32
CA ARG A 117 1.29 27.06 0.92
C ARG A 117 0.89 26.17 -0.27
N LEU A 118 -0.40 25.86 -0.38
CA LEU A 118 -0.95 25.19 -1.56
C LEU A 118 -0.77 26.09 -2.79
N THR A 119 -0.22 25.55 -3.88
CA THR A 119 -0.13 26.28 -5.15
C THR A 119 -1.46 26.21 -5.90
N LEU A 120 -1.63 27.05 -6.93
CA LEU A 120 -2.82 27.01 -7.78
C LEU A 120 -2.96 25.70 -8.55
N GLU A 121 -1.83 25.11 -8.99
CA GLU A 121 -1.82 23.80 -9.64
C GLU A 121 -2.26 22.69 -8.69
N GLU A 122 -1.76 22.72 -7.47
CA GLU A 122 -2.13 21.81 -6.41
C GLU A 122 -3.62 21.93 -6.06
N ALA A 123 -4.11 23.17 -5.95
CA ALA A 123 -5.52 23.46 -5.66
C ALA A 123 -6.45 22.99 -6.80
N SER A 124 -6.03 23.19 -8.06
CA SER A 124 -6.76 22.73 -9.23
C SER A 124 -6.88 21.21 -9.27
N LYS A 125 -5.87 20.47 -8.79
CA LYS A 125 -5.91 19.00 -8.75
C LYS A 125 -6.86 18.47 -7.70
N ILE A 126 -6.82 19.02 -6.49
CA ILE A 126 -7.69 18.59 -5.38
C ILE A 126 -9.15 18.99 -5.66
N GLY A 127 -9.32 20.15 -6.30
CA GLY A 127 -10.59 20.86 -6.45
C GLY A 127 -10.56 22.14 -5.64
N PHE A 128 -11.03 23.25 -6.20
CA PHE A 128 -10.94 24.56 -5.55
C PHE A 128 -11.75 24.62 -4.24
N GLU A 129 -12.90 23.97 -4.18
CA GLU A 129 -13.72 23.93 -2.96
C GLU A 129 -13.00 23.24 -1.80
N ASP A 130 -12.54 22.00 -2.02
CA ASP A 130 -11.76 21.24 -1.05
C ASP A 130 -10.47 21.96 -0.64
N SER A 131 -9.85 22.67 -1.59
CA SER A 131 -8.68 23.50 -1.33
C SER A 131 -8.99 24.66 -0.39
N ILE A 132 -10.15 25.29 -0.53
CA ILE A 132 -10.60 26.36 0.38
C ILE A 132 -10.86 25.79 1.77
N ARG A 133 -11.53 24.63 1.89
CA ARG A 133 -11.73 23.93 3.17
C ARG A 133 -10.38 23.65 3.84
N LEU A 134 -9.43 23.09 3.09
CA LEU A 134 -8.08 22.81 3.58
C LEU A 134 -7.32 24.07 4.01
N PHE A 135 -7.51 25.20 3.33
CA PHE A 135 -6.95 26.49 3.75
C PHE A 135 -7.55 27.01 5.06
N ARG A 136 -8.86 26.91 5.24
CA ARG A 136 -9.53 27.32 6.50
C ARG A 136 -9.00 26.52 7.67
N LEU A 137 -8.96 25.21 7.52
CA LEU A 137 -8.48 24.30 8.55
C LEU A 137 -7.01 24.51 8.88
N ARG A 138 -6.21 24.86 7.86
CA ARG A 138 -4.83 25.28 8.07
C ARG A 138 -4.74 26.57 8.89
N GLU A 139 -5.55 27.57 8.60
CA GLU A 139 -5.58 28.83 9.36
C GLU A 139 -5.97 28.59 10.83
N ASP A 140 -6.98 27.75 11.05
CA ASP A 140 -7.41 27.36 12.39
C ASP A 140 -6.33 26.60 13.15
N PHE A 141 -5.59 25.70 12.49
CA PHE A 141 -4.44 25.01 13.09
C PHE A 141 -3.35 25.97 13.58
N HIS A 142 -3.02 26.99 12.78
CA HIS A 142 -2.00 27.98 13.17
C HIS A 142 -2.48 28.88 14.31
N ARG A 143 -3.80 29.10 14.43
CA ARG A 143 -4.41 29.89 15.53
C ARG A 143 -4.59 29.08 16.81
N ARG A 144 -4.85 27.77 16.69
CA ARG A 144 -5.09 26.83 17.79
C ARG A 144 -4.40 25.50 17.47
N PRO A 145 -3.19 25.24 18.00
CA PRO A 145 -2.44 24.01 17.71
C PRO A 145 -3.04 22.73 18.32
N GLN A 146 -4.29 22.78 18.80
CA GLN A 146 -5.03 21.69 19.41
C GLN A 146 -6.20 21.36 18.47
N ILE A 147 -6.00 20.53 17.44
CA ILE A 147 -7.12 20.07 16.59
C ILE A 147 -7.76 18.85 17.24
N PRO A 148 -9.03 18.89 17.68
CA PRO A 148 -9.76 17.68 18.00
C PRO A 148 -10.04 16.95 16.68
N ALA A 149 -9.75 15.64 16.64
CA ALA A 149 -10.05 14.79 15.49
C ALA A 149 -11.55 14.75 15.10
N HIS A 150 -12.42 15.32 15.94
CA HIS A 150 -13.88 15.33 15.80
C HIS A 150 -14.41 16.32 14.75
N ASP A 151 -13.72 17.43 14.45
CA ASP A 151 -14.27 18.50 13.59
C ASP A 151 -14.25 18.18 12.07
N TRP A 152 -13.78 16.99 11.68
CA TRP A 152 -13.46 16.67 10.28
C TRP A 152 -14.51 15.83 9.56
N GLU A 153 -15.34 15.10 10.30
CA GLU A 153 -16.42 14.29 9.73
C GLU A 153 -17.57 15.16 9.18
N GLU A 154 -17.76 16.37 9.71
CA GLU A 154 -18.78 17.32 9.21
C GLU A 154 -18.33 18.06 7.93
N GLU A 155 -17.03 18.26 7.71
CA GLU A 155 -16.53 19.00 6.53
C GLU A 155 -16.17 18.12 5.33
N PHE A 156 -16.01 16.80 5.47
CA PHE A 156 -15.61 15.90 4.37
C PHE A 156 -16.48 14.64 4.21
N GLY A 157 -17.61 14.57 4.91
CA GLY A 157 -18.66 13.57 4.71
C GLY A 157 -19.45 13.76 3.43
#